data_AF-A0A1A8NT00-F1
#
_entry.id   AF-A0A1A8NT00-F1
#
_cell.length_a   1.000
_cell.length_b   1.000
_cell.length_c   1.000
_cell.angle_alpha   90.00
_cell.angle_beta   90.00
_cell.angle_gamma   90.00
#
_symmetry.space_group_name_H-M   'P 1'
#
loop_
_entity.id
_entity.type
_entity.pdbx_description
1 polymer ?
#
loop_
_entity_poly.entity_id
_entity_poly.type
_entity_poly.pdbx_seq_one_letter_code
_entity_poly.pdbx_strand_id
1 'polypeptide(L)'
;VERVSGDSTLKISFAKTVQKNDIIICTAQILENYLERAENGEDEGVKMSDLTLIIIDECHHTQKGGVYNHIMMRYLMQKHKNLRLKKEQKKTVPLPQILGLTASPGVGEA
;
A
#
# COMPACT_ATOMS: atom_id res chain seq x y z
N VAL A 1 -11.34 13.84 -5.33
CA VAL A 1 -11.00 12.92 -4.22
C VAL A 1 -12.04 11.83 -4.23
N GLU A 2 -11.64 10.61 -4.58
CA GLU A 2 -12.55 9.46 -4.61
C GLU A 2 -12.44 8.68 -3.29
N ARG A 3 -13.58 8.24 -2.75
CA ARG A 3 -13.65 7.45 -1.51
C ARG A 3 -14.12 6.03 -1.83
N VAL A 4 -13.36 5.03 -1.42
CA VAL A 4 -13.66 3.62 -1.69
C VAL A 4 -13.73 2.83 -0.39
N SER A 5 -14.84 2.12 -0.17
CA SER A 5 -15.07 1.25 0.99
C SER A 5 -15.79 -0.04 0.58
N GLY A 6 -15.85 -1.04 1.46
CA GLY A 6 -16.59 -2.28 1.18
C GLY A 6 -18.09 -2.10 0.97
N ASP A 7 -18.64 -0.96 1.41
CA ASP A 7 -20.06 -0.60 1.29
C ASP A 7 -20.34 0.31 0.09
N SER A 8 -19.30 0.71 -0.65
CA SER A 8 -19.50 1.50 -1.86
C SER A 8 -20.05 0.60 -2.97
N THR A 9 -21.15 1.02 -3.60
CA THR A 9 -21.75 0.35 -4.78
C THR A 9 -20.83 0.54 -5.99
N LEU A 10 -19.63 -0.03 -5.95
CA LEU A 10 -18.63 0.19 -6.99
C LEU A 10 -18.90 -0.72 -8.17
N LYS A 11 -19.50 -0.14 -9.22
CA LYS A 11 -19.57 -0.73 -10.57
C LYS A 11 -18.21 -0.70 -11.29
N ILE A 12 -17.15 -0.15 -10.67
CA ILE A 12 -15.83 0.09 -11.26
C ILE A 12 -14.75 -0.50 -10.34
N SER A 13 -13.82 -1.27 -10.91
CA SER A 13 -12.67 -1.88 -10.22
C SER A 13 -11.77 -0.84 -9.54
N PHE A 14 -11.21 -1.16 -8.37
CA PHE A 14 -10.32 -0.25 -7.62
C PHE A 14 -9.07 0.12 -8.42
N ALA A 15 -8.52 -0.80 -9.23
CA ALA A 15 -7.39 -0.49 -10.11
C ALA A 15 -7.73 0.62 -11.14
N LYS A 16 -8.95 0.63 -11.67
CA LYS A 16 -9.43 1.71 -12.54
C LYS A 16 -9.63 3.01 -11.77
N THR A 17 -10.05 2.94 -10.51
CA THR A 17 -10.12 4.11 -9.63
C THR A 17 -8.73 4.71 -9.41
N VAL A 18 -7.70 3.88 -9.18
CA VAL A 18 -6.31 4.32 -9.03
C VAL A 18 -5.79 5.02 -10.28
N GLN A 19 -6.08 4.49 -11.47
CA GLN A 19 -5.63 5.10 -12.72
C GLN A 19 -6.32 6.44 -13.06
N LYS A 20 -7.52 6.68 -12.53
CA LYS A 20 -8.35 7.84 -12.89
C LYS A 20 -8.28 8.99 -11.89
N ASN A 21 -7.65 8.79 -10.74
CA ASN A 21 -7.66 9.75 -9.63
C ASN A 21 -6.27 9.97 -9.06
N ASP A 22 -5.93 11.21 -8.76
CA ASP A 22 -4.65 11.56 -8.13
C ASP A 22 -4.67 11.37 -6.60
N ILE A 23 -5.86 11.46 -5.98
CA ILE A 23 -6.05 11.34 -4.52
C ILE A 23 -7.18 10.37 -4.24
N ILE A 24 -6.85 9.33 -3.47
CA ILE A 24 -7.73 8.22 -3.14
C ILE A 24 -7.75 8.04 -1.63
N ILE A 25 -8.94 7.92 -1.06
CA ILE A 25 -9.13 7.57 0.34
C ILE A 25 -9.81 6.20 0.35
N CYS A 26 -9.18 5.21 0.97
CA CYS A 26 -9.71 3.86 1.04
C CYS A 26 -9.41 3.19 2.37
N THR A 27 -10.15 2.11 2.66
CA THR A 27 -9.82 1.26 3.80
C THR A 27 -8.57 0.42 3.50
N ALA A 28 -7.79 0.14 4.54
CA ALA A 28 -6.53 -0.61 4.43
C ALA A 28 -6.71 -1.95 3.68
N GLN A 29 -7.78 -2.68 3.99
CA GLN A 29 -8.03 -4.00 3.41
C GLN A 29 -8.28 -3.93 1.90
N ILE A 30 -8.89 -2.85 1.39
CA ILE A 30 -9.08 -2.69 -0.05
C ILE A 30 -7.72 -2.51 -0.73
N LEU A 31 -6.86 -1.63 -0.21
CA LEU A 31 -5.54 -1.47 -0.79
C LEU A 31 -4.73 -2.78 -0.73
N GLU A 32 -4.77 -3.48 0.41
CA GLU A 32 -4.06 -4.73 0.60
C GLU A 32 -4.49 -5.81 -0.41
N ASN A 33 -5.81 -6.03 -0.58
CA ASN A 33 -6.33 -7.03 -1.53
C ASN A 33 -5.80 -6.78 -2.95
N TYR A 34 -5.73 -5.52 -3.39
CA TYR A 34 -5.31 -5.18 -4.74
C TYR A 34 -3.77 -5.17 -4.90
N LEU A 35 -3.02 -4.91 -3.83
CA LEU A 35 -1.57 -5.15 -3.80
C LEU A 35 -1.26 -6.64 -3.88
N GLU A 36 -2.02 -7.48 -3.17
CA GLU A 36 -1.87 -8.94 -3.20
C GLU A 36 -2.10 -9.52 -4.60
N ARG A 37 -3.19 -9.12 -5.27
CA ARG A 37 -3.49 -9.50 -6.65
C ARG A 37 -2.32 -9.21 -7.59
N ALA A 38 -1.70 -8.04 -7.46
CA ALA A 38 -0.57 -7.66 -8.30
C ALA A 38 0.67 -8.54 -8.06
N GLU A 39 0.89 -9.02 -6.84
CA GLU A 39 1.99 -9.93 -6.51
C GLU A 39 1.72 -11.37 -7.01
N ASN A 40 0.46 -11.81 -6.97
CA ASN A 40 0.05 -13.13 -7.46
C ASN A 40 -0.05 -13.21 -8.99
N GLY A 41 0.11 -12.08 -9.71
CA GLY A 41 -0.02 -12.03 -11.16
C GLY A 41 -1.47 -12.08 -11.65
N GLU A 42 -2.42 -11.73 -10.79
CA GLU A 42 -3.84 -11.63 -11.13
C GLU A 42 -4.14 -10.33 -11.88
N ASP A 43 -5.17 -10.37 -12.73
CA ASP A 43 -5.66 -9.18 -13.43
C ASP A 43 -6.23 -8.14 -12.45
N GLU A 44 -6.20 -6.88 -12.86
CA GLU A 44 -6.70 -5.73 -12.08
C GLU A 44 -6.00 -5.52 -10.71
N GLY A 45 -4.74 -5.94 -10.54
CA GLY A 45 -3.93 -5.57 -9.37
C GLY A 45 -3.42 -4.11 -9.40
N VAL A 46 -3.08 -3.59 -8.22
CA VAL A 46 -2.39 -2.29 -8.06
C VAL A 46 -0.96 -2.56 -7.63
N LYS A 47 0.04 -1.99 -8.30
CA LYS A 47 1.45 -2.14 -7.91
C LYS A 47 1.82 -1.04 -6.94
N MET A 48 2.75 -1.34 -6.02
CA MET A 48 3.32 -0.34 -5.11
C MET A 48 3.92 0.86 -5.88
N SER A 49 4.46 0.62 -7.08
CA SER A 49 5.03 1.65 -7.97
C SER A 49 4.00 2.57 -8.63
N ASP A 50 2.71 2.22 -8.57
CA ASP A 50 1.64 3.05 -9.12
C ASP A 50 1.29 4.20 -8.16
N LEU A 51 1.80 4.14 -6.93
CA LEU A 51 1.60 5.13 -5.88
C LEU A 51 2.90 5.89 -5.62
N THR A 52 2.78 7.19 -5.37
CA THR A 52 3.92 8.07 -5.04
C THR A 52 3.96 8.44 -3.56
N LEU A 53 2.82 8.44 -2.88
CA LEU A 53 2.68 8.70 -1.45
C LEU A 53 1.58 7.81 -0.86
N ILE A 54 1.86 7.19 0.27
CA ILE A 54 0.87 6.50 1.09
C ILE A 54 0.83 7.18 2.46
N ILE A 55 -0.35 7.64 2.85
CA ILE A 55 -0.63 8.20 4.17
C ILE A 55 -1.41 7.14 4.96
N ILE A 56 -0.88 6.73 6.11
CA ILE A 56 -1.52 5.76 7.01
C ILE A 56 -2.05 6.52 8.22
N ASP A 57 -3.37 6.61 8.31
CA ASP A 57 -4.04 7.12 9.51
C ASP A 57 -4.09 6.06 10.62
N GLU A 58 -3.99 6.51 11.86
CA GLU A 58 -3.80 5.67 13.05
C GLU A 58 -2.68 4.62 12.89
N CYS A 59 -1.51 5.09 12.47
CA CYS A 59 -0.37 4.24 12.11
C CYS A 59 0.18 3.38 13.25
N HIS A 60 -0.22 3.64 14.51
CA HIS A 60 0.09 2.78 15.66
C HIS A 60 -0.49 1.36 15.54
N HIS A 61 -1.44 1.13 14.63
CA HIS A 61 -1.94 -0.21 14.26
C HIS A 61 -1.01 -0.98 13.31
N THR A 62 0.12 -0.41 12.87
CA THR A 62 1.11 -1.08 12.00
C THR A 62 1.97 -2.06 12.80
N GLN A 63 1.34 -3.09 13.37
CA GLN A 63 1.98 -4.07 14.23
C GLN A 63 1.32 -5.45 14.10
N LYS A 64 2.06 -6.50 14.49
CA LYS A 64 1.58 -7.89 14.52
C LYS A 64 0.99 -8.31 13.15
N GLY A 65 -0.15 -9.00 13.12
CA GLY A 65 -0.84 -9.44 11.90
C GLY A 65 -1.81 -8.41 11.31
N GLY A 66 -1.65 -7.12 11.62
CA GLY A 66 -2.54 -6.06 11.12
C GLY A 66 -2.35 -5.77 9.63
N VAL A 67 -3.42 -5.33 8.96
CA VAL A 67 -3.44 -5.05 7.51
C VAL A 67 -2.38 -4.02 7.10
N TYR A 68 -2.19 -2.96 7.88
CA TYR A 68 -1.12 -1.98 7.63
C TYR A 68 0.27 -2.64 7.66
N ASN A 69 0.49 -3.62 8.54
CA ASN A 69 1.76 -4.33 8.58
C ASN A 69 1.98 -5.16 7.31
N HIS A 70 0.95 -5.81 6.77
CA HIS A 70 1.07 -6.53 5.49
C HIS A 70 1.46 -5.60 4.33
N ILE A 71 0.81 -4.44 4.22
CA ILE A 71 1.14 -3.41 3.22
C ILE A 71 2.61 -2.98 3.37
N MET A 72 3.04 -2.70 4.60
CA MET A 72 4.41 -2.27 4.88
C MET A 72 5.44 -3.39 4.66
N MET A 73 5.09 -4.65 4.88
CA MET A 73 5.94 -5.79 4.56
C MET A 73 6.17 -5.90 3.05
N ARG A 74 5.14 -5.74 2.21
CA ARG A 74 5.29 -5.69 0.74
C ARG A 74 6.23 -4.55 0.32
N TYR A 75 6.05 -3.35 0.90
CA TYR A 75 6.95 -2.21 0.68
C TYR A 75 8.41 -2.53 1.03
N LEU A 76 8.65 -3.11 2.21
CA LEU A 76 10.00 -3.46 2.66
C LEU A 76 10.63 -4.55 1.81
N MET A 77 9.88 -5.56 1.38
CA MET A 77 10.38 -6.60 0.48
C MET A 77 10.86 -6.02 -0.85
N GLN A 78 10.07 -5.12 -1.47
CA GLN A 78 10.50 -4.44 -2.69
C GLN A 78 11.67 -3.46 -2.44
N LYS A 79 11.75 -2.81 -1.28
CA LYS A 79 12.90 -1.98 -0.88
C LYS A 79 14.19 -2.79 -0.81
N HIS A 80 14.18 -3.95 -0.17
CA HIS A 80 15.33 -4.86 -0.14
C HIS A 80 15.69 -5.41 -1.53
N LYS A 81 14.68 -5.75 -2.33
CA LYS A 81 14.89 -6.14 -3.74
C LYS A 81 15.57 -5.04 -4.55
N ASN A 82 15.17 -3.78 -4.36
CA ASN A 82 15.83 -2.64 -5.01
C ASN A 82 17.30 -2.48 -4.61
N LEU A 83 17.65 -2.72 -3.34
CA LEU A 83 19.05 -2.72 -2.90
C LEU A 83 19.87 -3.77 -3.65
N ARG A 84 19.32 -4.98 -3.86
CA ARG A 84 19.95 -6.02 -4.67
C ARG A 84 20.07 -5.62 -6.14
N LEU A 85 18.98 -5.12 -6.74
CA LEU A 85 18.98 -4.67 -8.14
C LEU A 85 20.02 -3.58 -8.39
N LYS A 86 20.18 -2.63 -7.46
CA LYS A 86 21.20 -1.58 -7.56
C LYS A 86 22.62 -2.14 -7.58
N LYS A 87 22.92 -3.14 -6.75
CA LYS A 87 24.23 -3.85 -6.76
C LYS A 87 24.48 -4.58 -8.08
N GLU A 88 23.43 -5.15 -8.65
CA GLU A 88 23.44 -5.82 -9.96
C GLU A 88 23.42 -4.85 -11.15
N GLN A 89 23.46 -3.53 -10.92
CA GLN A 89 23.31 -2.49 -11.94
C GLN A 89 22.03 -2.64 -12.79
N LYS A 90 20.97 -3.20 -12.18
CA LYS A 90 19.65 -3.35 -12.78
C LYS A 90 18.73 -2.19 -12.39
N LYS A 91 17.75 -1.92 -13.25
CA LYS A 91 16.72 -0.92 -13.00
C LYS A 91 15.94 -1.25 -11.72
N THR A 92 15.82 -0.28 -10.82
CA THR A 92 15.02 -0.41 -9.60
C THR A 92 13.55 -0.06 -9.86
N VAL A 93 12.67 -0.53 -8.98
CA VAL A 93 11.25 -0.19 -9.02
C VAL A 93 11.01 1.05 -8.14
N PRO A 94 10.29 2.08 -8.60
CA PRO A 94 9.89 3.20 -7.75
C PRO A 94 9.12 2.73 -6.52
N LEU A 95 9.31 3.42 -5.39
CA LEU A 95 8.60 3.15 -4.15
C LEU A 95 7.94 4.45 -3.66
N PRO A 96 6.72 4.37 -3.09
CA PRO A 96 6.04 5.53 -2.55
C PRO A 96 6.75 6.04 -1.30
N GLN A 97 6.64 7.34 -1.05
CA GLN A 97 6.89 7.88 0.28
C GLN A 97 5.81 7.37 1.24
N ILE A 98 6.18 7.11 2.50
CA ILE A 98 5.26 6.68 3.56
C ILE A 98 5.18 7.78 4.62
N LEU A 99 3.96 8.20 4.95
CA LEU A 99 3.67 9.12 6.04
C LEU A 99 2.68 8.46 7.01
N GLY A 100 3.11 8.21 8.25
CA GLY A 100 2.24 7.70 9.30
C GLY A 100 1.71 8.83 10.18
N LEU A 101 0.41 8.84 10.45
CA LEU A 101 -0.27 9.78 11.34
C LEU A 101 -0.83 8.99 12.54
N THR A 102 -0.56 9.46 13.75
CA THR A 102 -1.15 8.93 14.99
C THR A 102 -1.06 9.99 16.09
N ALA A 103 -1.97 9.97 17.06
CA ALA A 103 -1.84 10.78 18.26
C ALA A 103 -0.71 10.29 19.18
N SER A 104 -0.50 8.98 19.25
CA SER A 104 0.57 8.34 20.02
C SER A 104 0.90 6.96 19.41
N PRO A 105 2.17 6.54 19.38
CA PRO A 105 2.53 5.18 18.96
C PRO A 105 2.19 4.11 20.01
N GLY A 106 1.87 4.50 21.24
CA GLY A 106 1.71 3.60 22.38
C GLY A 106 3.05 3.11 22.95
N VAL A 107 2.98 2.29 24.00
CA VAL A 107 4.16 1.68 24.67
C VAL A 107 4.33 0.19 24.34
N GLY A 108 3.43 -0.39 23.56
CA GLY A 108 3.38 -1.84 23.35
C GLY A 108 2.99 -2.57 24.63
N GLU A 109 3.76 -3.61 24.99
CA GLU A 109 3.59 -4.41 26.21
C GLU A 109 4.63 -4.05 27.30
N ALA A 110 5.21 -2.85 27.23
CA ALA A 110 6.23 -2.34 28.15
C ALA A 110 5.66 -1.89 29.52
#